data_AF-A0A7S0QCF7-F1
#
_entry.id   AF-A0A7S0QCF7-F1
#
_cell.length_a   1.000
_cell.length_b   1.000
_cell.length_c   1.000
_cell.angle_alpha   90.00
_cell.angle_beta   90.00
_cell.angle_gamma   90.00
#
_symmetry.space_group_name_H-M   'P 1'
#
loop_
_entity.id
_entity.type
_entity.pdbx_description
1 polymer ?
#
loop_
_entity_poly.entity_id
_entity_poly.type
_entity_poly.pdbx_seq_one_letter_code
_entity_poly.pdbx_strand_id
1 'polypeptide(L)'
;EIKPRRPASSRPRPASARPAATEDAEPANPEDDGIFEDNETWLFSMQGPMTTEDISKMGFTNVILLNADRWRPVEDAQDPLGIAAVAAGADIHYSLGLQGGDVGALIADERQRLESLLIPAMCGRGDLLLVIQRVGTDPEDAGTAMVGRLVDSVESAYARASAEAVEDLAGVSVVLEGCAPGLLPVLPVLWDDGTARTLEVTEV
;
A
#
# COMPACT_ATOMS: atom_id res chain seq x y z
N GLU A 1 -31.22 -28.45 16.02
CA GLU A 1 -29.98 -27.66 15.83
C GLU A 1 -29.66 -27.58 14.35
N ILE A 2 -29.59 -26.35 13.81
CA ILE A 2 -29.34 -26.11 12.39
C ILE A 2 -27.88 -25.71 12.27
N LYS A 3 -27.04 -26.58 11.68
CA LYS A 3 -25.66 -26.26 11.33
C LYS A 3 -25.64 -25.08 10.34
N PRO A 4 -24.86 -24.02 10.58
CA PRO A 4 -24.68 -22.96 9.59
C PRO A 4 -23.96 -23.52 8.36
N ARG A 5 -24.61 -23.42 7.20
CA ARG A 5 -24.01 -23.72 5.89
C ARG A 5 -23.00 -22.63 5.55
N ARG A 6 -21.75 -23.03 5.31
CA ARG A 6 -20.71 -22.17 4.71
C ARG A 6 -21.26 -21.49 3.44
N PRO A 7 -20.97 -20.21 3.19
CA PRO A 7 -21.33 -19.55 1.94
C PRO A 7 -20.66 -20.25 0.75
N ALA A 8 -21.38 -20.40 -0.36
CA ALA A 8 -20.94 -21.11 -1.56
C ALA A 8 -19.85 -20.37 -2.37
N SER A 9 -19.20 -19.34 -1.81
CA SER A 9 -18.08 -18.63 -2.42
C SER A 9 -16.72 -19.28 -2.16
N SER A 10 -16.64 -20.28 -1.28
CA SER A 10 -15.45 -21.13 -1.14
C SER A 10 -15.36 -22.13 -2.31
N ARG A 11 -15.24 -21.61 -3.53
CA ARG A 11 -14.72 -22.38 -4.65
C ARG A 11 -13.24 -22.64 -4.35
N PRO A 12 -12.76 -23.89 -4.41
CA PRO A 12 -11.33 -24.16 -4.46
C PRO A 12 -10.73 -23.33 -5.60
N ARG A 13 -9.60 -22.63 -5.33
CA ARG A 13 -8.78 -21.95 -6.35
C ARG A 13 -8.73 -22.83 -7.61
N PRO A 14 -8.99 -22.29 -8.81
CA PRO A 14 -8.55 -22.97 -10.04
C PRO A 14 -7.05 -23.21 -9.90
N ALA A 15 -6.60 -24.44 -10.09
CA ALA A 15 -5.17 -24.75 -10.11
C ALA A 15 -4.49 -23.78 -11.07
N SER A 16 -3.49 -23.04 -10.57
CA SER A 16 -2.68 -22.12 -11.37
C SER A 16 -2.32 -22.82 -12.69
N ALA A 17 -2.71 -22.22 -13.82
CA ALA A 17 -2.25 -22.66 -15.12
C ALA A 17 -0.75 -22.32 -15.19
N ARG A 18 0.07 -23.21 -14.62
CA ARG A 18 1.52 -23.12 -14.62
C ARG A 18 2.00 -23.27 -16.07
N PRO A 19 2.87 -22.39 -16.60
CA PRO A 19 3.74 -22.76 -17.70
C PRO A 19 4.57 -23.98 -17.27
N ALA A 20 4.84 -24.88 -18.21
CA ALA A 20 5.41 -26.19 -17.93
C ALA A 20 6.66 -26.16 -17.01
N ALA A 21 6.58 -26.99 -15.97
CA ALA A 21 7.61 -27.50 -15.06
C ALA A 21 9.06 -26.99 -15.22
N THR A 22 9.54 -26.30 -14.18
CA THR A 22 10.88 -26.53 -13.62
C THR A 22 10.72 -27.38 -12.35
N GLU A 23 11.55 -28.42 -12.23
CA GLU A 23 11.38 -29.57 -11.32
C GLU A 23 11.66 -29.29 -9.83
N ASP A 24 11.91 -28.05 -9.41
CA ASP A 24 12.30 -27.72 -8.03
C ASP A 24 11.30 -26.82 -7.27
N ALA A 25 10.00 -26.87 -7.58
CA ALA A 25 9.02 -26.14 -6.77
C ALA A 25 8.62 -26.95 -5.53
N GLU A 26 9.01 -26.45 -4.36
CA GLU A 26 8.53 -26.92 -3.07
C GLU A 26 6.98 -26.87 -3.00
N PRO A 27 6.34 -27.83 -2.31
CA PRO A 27 4.90 -27.83 -2.14
C PRO A 27 4.45 -26.61 -1.33
N ALA A 28 3.35 -25.98 -1.76
CA ALA A 28 2.71 -24.89 -1.03
C ALA A 28 2.41 -25.33 0.42
N ASN A 29 2.90 -24.56 1.39
CA ASN A 29 2.67 -24.80 2.81
C ASN A 29 1.19 -24.57 3.12
N PRO A 30 0.44 -25.59 3.59
CA PRO A 30 -0.98 -25.46 3.93
C PRO A 30 -1.24 -24.67 5.22
N GLU A 31 -0.20 -24.15 5.87
CA GLU A 31 -0.25 -23.35 7.10
C GLU A 31 -0.09 -21.83 6.88
N ASP A 32 -0.11 -21.35 5.63
CA ASP A 32 -0.17 -19.91 5.33
C ASP A 32 -1.49 -19.34 5.86
N ASP A 33 -1.42 -18.76 7.05
CA ASP A 33 -2.51 -18.20 7.84
C ASP A 33 -2.75 -16.71 7.54
N GLY A 34 -2.09 -16.16 6.52
CA GLY A 34 -2.20 -14.76 6.13
C GLY A 34 -1.56 -13.80 7.13
N ILE A 35 -0.80 -14.32 8.10
CA ILE A 35 0.08 -13.55 8.96
C ILE A 35 1.38 -13.40 8.18
N PHE A 36 1.75 -12.17 7.81
CA PHE A 36 3.08 -11.89 7.30
C PHE A 36 4.09 -12.42 8.33
N GLU A 37 4.94 -13.37 7.95
CA GLU A 37 6.15 -13.60 8.72
C GLU A 37 6.92 -12.27 8.79
N ASP A 38 7.61 -11.97 9.89
CA ASP A 38 8.33 -10.69 10.13
C ASP A 38 9.33 -10.28 9.00
N ASN A 39 9.52 -11.12 7.97
CA ASN A 39 10.41 -10.93 6.83
C ASN A 39 9.71 -10.86 5.46
N GLU A 40 8.38 -10.89 5.36
CA GLU A 40 7.71 -10.87 4.06
C GLU A 40 7.64 -9.44 3.48
N THR A 41 8.15 -9.31 2.26
CA THR A 41 8.30 -8.03 1.56
C THR A 41 6.97 -7.51 1.05
N TRP A 42 6.62 -6.27 1.41
CA TRP A 42 5.36 -5.64 1.00
C TRP A 42 5.54 -4.29 0.28
N LEU A 43 6.72 -3.67 0.36
CA LEU A 43 7.07 -2.40 -0.27
C LEU A 43 8.11 -2.60 -1.36
N PHE A 44 7.75 -2.24 -2.58
CA PHE A 44 8.53 -2.49 -3.77
C PHE A 44 8.82 -1.22 -4.56
N SER A 45 9.91 -1.20 -5.31
CA SER A 45 10.21 -0.15 -6.30
C SER A 45 10.40 -0.74 -7.69
N MET A 46 9.95 0.00 -8.70
CA MET A 46 10.07 -0.36 -10.10
C MET A 46 10.47 0.86 -10.93
N GLN A 47 11.39 0.65 -11.89
CA GLN A 47 11.83 1.72 -12.78
C GLN A 47 10.73 2.17 -13.75
N GLY A 48 9.97 1.21 -14.27
CA GLY A 48 8.94 1.43 -15.27
C GLY A 48 7.53 1.37 -14.68
N PRO A 49 6.52 1.82 -15.44
CA PRO A 49 5.13 1.64 -15.06
C PRO A 49 4.77 0.15 -15.09
N MET A 50 4.00 -0.28 -14.11
CA MET A 50 3.44 -1.62 -14.04
C MET A 50 2.40 -1.79 -15.14
N THR A 51 2.49 -2.89 -15.89
CA THR A 51 1.53 -3.17 -16.95
C THR A 51 0.31 -3.91 -16.39
N THR A 52 -0.81 -3.86 -17.12
CA THR A 52 -1.99 -4.68 -16.79
C THR A 52 -1.67 -6.17 -16.79
N GLU A 53 -0.69 -6.61 -17.60
CA GLU A 53 -0.22 -7.99 -17.61
C GLU A 53 0.51 -8.34 -16.30
N ASP A 54 1.35 -7.45 -15.79
CA ASP A 54 2.06 -7.65 -14.52
C ASP A 54 1.06 -7.73 -13.35
N ILE A 55 0.12 -6.79 -13.27
CA ILE A 55 -0.96 -6.79 -12.28
C ILE A 55 -1.74 -8.12 -12.34
N SER A 56 -2.12 -8.55 -13.54
CA SER A 56 -2.88 -9.78 -13.73
C SER A 56 -2.09 -11.03 -13.34
N LYS A 57 -0.76 -11.05 -13.57
CA LYS A 57 0.11 -12.17 -13.20
C LYS A 57 0.28 -12.26 -11.69
N MET A 58 0.37 -11.13 -11.00
CA MET A 58 0.48 -11.06 -9.55
C MET A 58 -0.83 -11.40 -8.83
N GLY A 59 -1.96 -11.39 -9.54
CA GLY A 59 -3.25 -11.87 -9.00
C GLY A 59 -4.00 -10.83 -8.16
N PHE A 60 -3.54 -9.58 -8.14
CA PHE A 60 -4.25 -8.49 -7.47
C PHE A 60 -5.58 -8.20 -8.16
N THR A 61 -6.63 -8.09 -7.35
CA THR A 61 -7.99 -7.80 -7.83
C THR A 61 -8.44 -6.39 -7.47
N ASN A 62 -7.81 -5.76 -6.47
CA ASN A 62 -7.99 -4.35 -6.16
C ASN A 62 -6.69 -3.61 -6.37
N VAL A 63 -6.70 -2.70 -7.34
CA VAL A 63 -5.54 -1.85 -7.64
C VAL A 63 -5.95 -0.40 -7.51
N ILE A 64 -5.18 0.35 -6.72
CA ILE A 64 -5.33 1.79 -6.56
C ILE A 64 -4.10 2.45 -7.15
N LEU A 65 -4.33 3.43 -8.03
CA LEU A 65 -3.29 4.20 -8.68
C LEU A 65 -3.27 5.60 -8.07
N LEU A 66 -2.15 5.98 -7.49
CA LEU A 66 -1.87 7.31 -6.96
C LEU A 66 -0.73 7.94 -7.75
N ASN A 67 -0.71 9.26 -7.84
CA ASN A 67 0.35 9.96 -8.56
C ASN A 67 0.92 11.09 -7.71
N ALA A 68 2.17 10.93 -7.26
CA ALA A 68 2.83 11.85 -6.36
C ALA A 68 3.05 13.25 -6.98
N ASP A 69 3.08 13.38 -8.32
CA ASP A 69 3.12 14.70 -8.98
C ASP A 69 1.91 15.55 -8.61
N ARG A 70 0.74 14.94 -8.36
CA ARG A 70 -0.49 15.68 -8.03
C ARG A 70 -0.44 16.32 -6.65
N TRP A 71 0.49 15.88 -5.82
CA TRP A 71 0.69 16.40 -4.47
C TRP A 71 1.78 17.47 -4.43
N ARG A 72 2.59 17.58 -5.49
CA ARG A 72 3.62 18.61 -5.56
C ARG A 72 2.98 19.99 -5.68
N PRO A 73 3.34 20.93 -4.79
CA PRO A 73 2.85 22.30 -4.86
C PRO A 73 3.43 23.00 -6.08
N VAL A 74 2.79 24.09 -6.48
CA VAL A 74 3.34 24.99 -7.51
C VAL A 74 4.64 25.63 -7.00
N GLU A 75 5.56 25.95 -7.92
CA GLU A 75 6.82 26.63 -7.60
C GLU A 75 6.59 27.91 -6.76
N ASP A 76 7.51 28.19 -5.83
CA ASP A 76 7.49 29.33 -4.90
C ASP A 76 6.32 29.36 -3.89
N ALA A 77 5.69 28.22 -3.63
CA ALA A 77 4.71 28.10 -2.54
C ALA A 77 5.32 28.50 -1.19
N GLN A 78 4.59 29.31 -0.42
CA GLN A 78 5.01 29.76 0.92
C GLN A 78 5.04 28.62 1.95
N ASP A 79 4.19 27.61 1.77
CA ASP A 79 4.14 26.39 2.58
C ASP A 79 3.95 25.17 1.65
N PRO A 80 5.04 24.67 1.04
CA PRO A 80 4.95 23.59 0.08
C PRO A 80 4.47 22.27 0.71
N LEU A 81 4.88 21.98 1.95
CA LEU A 81 4.52 20.73 2.63
C LEU A 81 3.07 20.73 3.10
N GLY A 82 2.56 21.84 3.65
CA GLY A 82 1.16 21.94 4.05
C GLY A 82 0.21 21.81 2.86
N ILE A 83 0.53 22.44 1.72
CA ILE A 83 -0.26 22.31 0.48
C ILE A 83 -0.22 20.86 -0.02
N ALA A 84 0.95 20.23 -0.05
CA ALA A 84 1.09 18.84 -0.46
C ALA A 84 0.30 17.89 0.46
N ALA A 85 0.31 18.13 1.77
CA ALA A 85 -0.43 17.31 2.73
C ALA A 85 -1.95 17.37 2.49
N VAL A 86 -2.50 18.54 2.22
CA VAL A 86 -3.93 18.69 1.88
C VAL A 86 -4.24 18.00 0.55
N ALA A 87 -3.42 18.22 -0.48
CA ALA A 87 -3.61 17.60 -1.79
C ALA A 87 -3.56 16.06 -1.72
N ALA A 88 -2.58 15.51 -0.99
CA ALA A 88 -2.46 14.08 -0.76
C ALA A 88 -3.64 13.53 0.03
N GLY A 89 -4.05 14.18 1.12
CA GLY A 89 -5.19 13.76 1.94
C GLY A 89 -6.48 13.63 1.11
N ALA A 90 -6.78 14.64 0.28
CA ALA A 90 -7.94 14.62 -0.61
C ALA A 90 -7.86 13.52 -1.68
N ASP A 91 -6.69 13.33 -2.30
CA ASP A 91 -6.48 12.32 -3.35
C ASP A 91 -6.57 10.89 -2.78
N ILE A 92 -6.00 10.66 -1.59
CA ILE A 92 -6.07 9.40 -0.84
C ILE A 92 -7.52 9.09 -0.46
N HIS A 93 -8.24 10.08 0.11
CA HIS A 93 -9.64 9.91 0.49
C HIS A 93 -10.50 9.49 -0.71
N TYR A 94 -10.35 10.18 -1.84
CA TYR A 94 -11.08 9.88 -3.07
C TYR A 94 -10.70 8.51 -3.65
N SER A 95 -9.40 8.23 -3.79
CA SER A 95 -8.90 7.05 -4.49
C SER A 95 -9.16 5.75 -3.73
N LEU A 96 -9.06 5.77 -2.41
CA LEU A 96 -9.39 4.62 -1.55
C LEU A 96 -10.87 4.52 -1.19
N GLY A 97 -11.68 5.54 -1.55
CA GLY A 97 -13.09 5.58 -1.22
C GLY A 97 -13.35 5.52 0.29
N LEU A 98 -12.52 6.21 1.07
CA LEU A 98 -12.53 6.14 2.54
C LEU A 98 -13.90 6.54 3.10
N GLN A 99 -14.55 5.60 3.80
CA GLN A 99 -15.83 5.84 4.45
C GLN A 99 -15.59 6.36 5.87
N GLY A 100 -16.26 7.44 6.29
CA GLY A 100 -16.12 7.98 7.66
C GLY A 100 -15.57 9.41 7.75
N GLY A 101 -15.43 10.09 6.62
CA GLY A 101 -15.09 11.51 6.54
C GLY A 101 -13.70 11.77 5.96
N ASP A 102 -13.40 13.06 5.76
CA ASP A 102 -12.17 13.51 5.13
C ASP A 102 -10.99 13.50 6.13
N VAL A 103 -9.84 12.99 5.68
CA VAL A 103 -8.56 13.03 6.41
C VAL A 103 -8.00 14.46 6.42
N GLY A 104 -8.47 15.33 5.51
CA GLY A 104 -8.19 16.76 5.48
C GLY A 104 -6.76 17.07 5.01
N ALA A 105 -5.76 16.52 5.68
CA ALA A 105 -4.35 16.60 5.31
C ALA A 105 -3.56 15.39 5.83
N LEU A 106 -2.50 15.03 5.11
CA LEU A 106 -1.57 13.98 5.51
C LEU A 106 -0.53 14.51 6.52
N ILE A 107 -0.99 14.79 7.74
CA ILE A 107 -0.23 15.37 8.86
C ILE A 107 -0.32 14.49 10.11
N ALA A 108 0.58 14.68 11.07
CA ALA A 108 0.69 13.86 12.27
C ALA A 108 -0.61 13.85 13.10
N ASP A 109 -1.26 15.00 13.25
CA ASP A 109 -2.51 15.15 14.00
C ASP A 109 -3.67 14.30 13.44
N GLU A 110 -3.66 14.02 12.13
CA GLU A 110 -4.68 13.21 11.45
C GLU A 110 -4.23 11.74 11.26
N ARG A 111 -3.01 11.36 11.66
CA ARG A 111 -2.42 10.03 11.41
C ARG A 111 -3.30 8.90 11.93
N GLN A 112 -3.67 8.96 13.21
CA GLN A 112 -4.50 7.92 13.83
C GLN A 112 -5.86 7.77 13.13
N ARG A 113 -6.42 8.90 12.69
CA ARG A 113 -7.69 8.92 11.97
C ARG A 113 -7.55 8.30 10.58
N LEU A 114 -6.51 8.67 9.83
CA LEU A 114 -6.19 8.04 8.55
C LEU A 114 -6.04 6.53 8.70
N GLU A 115 -5.28 6.06 9.69
CA GLU A 115 -5.14 4.63 9.94
C GLU A 115 -6.49 3.94 10.18
N SER A 116 -7.38 4.55 10.97
CA SER A 116 -8.73 4.01 11.21
C SER A 116 -9.59 3.95 9.97
N LEU A 117 -9.39 4.87 9.02
CA LEU A 117 -10.09 4.87 7.74
C LEU A 117 -9.48 3.89 6.73
N LEU A 118 -8.17 3.65 6.80
CA LEU A 118 -7.46 2.70 5.95
C LEU A 118 -7.83 1.24 6.25
N ILE A 119 -8.03 0.87 7.51
CA ILE A 119 -8.36 -0.52 7.88
C ILE A 119 -9.58 -1.06 7.11
N PRO A 120 -10.76 -0.39 7.10
CA PRO A 120 -11.88 -0.85 6.30
C PRO A 120 -11.60 -0.92 4.79
N ALA A 121 -10.70 -0.07 4.27
CA ALA A 121 -10.32 -0.09 2.85
C ALA A 121 -9.48 -1.32 2.48
N MET A 122 -8.80 -1.93 3.45
CA MET A 122 -8.05 -3.18 3.30
C MET A 122 -8.90 -4.44 3.53
N CYS A 123 -10.21 -4.30 3.78
CA CYS A 123 -11.07 -5.44 4.14
C CYS A 123 -12.03 -5.84 3.01
N GLY A 124 -12.31 -7.15 2.90
CA GLY A 124 -13.50 -7.68 2.23
C GLY A 124 -13.51 -7.62 0.70
N ARG A 125 -12.42 -7.24 0.04
CA ARG A 125 -12.34 -7.14 -1.43
C ARG A 125 -11.28 -8.04 -2.08
N GLY A 126 -10.47 -8.76 -1.31
CA GLY A 126 -9.28 -9.46 -1.79
C GLY A 126 -8.04 -8.53 -1.80
N ASP A 127 -6.88 -9.07 -2.16
CA ASP A 127 -5.59 -8.38 -2.01
C ASP A 127 -5.56 -7.00 -2.67
N LEU A 128 -4.96 -6.05 -1.95
CA LEU A 128 -4.86 -4.64 -2.31
C LEU A 128 -3.45 -4.32 -2.81
N LEU A 129 -3.38 -3.79 -4.02
CA LEU A 129 -2.18 -3.21 -4.59
C LEU A 129 -2.30 -1.70 -4.65
N LEU A 130 -1.39 -1.00 -3.97
CA LEU A 130 -1.21 0.44 -4.10
C LEU A 130 -0.04 0.71 -5.05
N VAL A 131 -0.31 1.32 -6.19
CA VAL A 131 0.72 1.75 -7.14
C VAL A 131 0.84 3.25 -7.05
N ILE A 132 2.01 3.73 -6.60
CA ILE A 132 2.28 5.16 -6.44
C ILE A 132 3.27 5.58 -7.52
N GLN A 133 2.80 6.42 -8.44
CA GLN A 133 3.54 6.84 -9.62
C GLN A 133 4.34 8.11 -9.36
N ARG A 134 5.44 8.25 -10.11
CA ARG A 134 6.29 9.46 -10.15
C ARG A 134 6.83 9.85 -8.78
N VAL A 135 7.25 8.83 -8.04
CA VAL A 135 7.93 9.01 -6.76
C VAL A 135 9.29 9.64 -7.02
N GLY A 136 9.61 10.71 -6.30
CA GLY A 136 10.92 11.34 -6.37
C GLY A 136 11.94 10.57 -5.55
N THR A 137 13.22 10.85 -5.78
CA THR A 137 14.31 10.29 -4.96
C THR A 137 14.77 11.25 -3.87
N ASP A 138 14.32 12.51 -3.93
CA ASP A 138 14.66 13.54 -2.96
C ASP A 138 13.69 13.47 -1.76
N PRO A 139 14.16 13.23 -0.53
CA PRO A 139 13.33 13.28 0.68
C PRO A 139 12.72 14.65 0.95
N GLU A 140 13.34 15.73 0.45
CA GLU A 140 12.85 17.10 0.65
C GLU A 140 11.75 17.45 -0.37
N ASP A 141 11.58 16.65 -1.43
CA ASP A 141 10.46 16.80 -2.36
C ASP A 141 9.14 16.50 -1.65
N ALA A 142 8.21 17.46 -1.72
CA ALA A 142 6.93 17.37 -1.02
C ALA A 142 6.10 16.15 -1.48
N GLY A 143 6.20 15.76 -2.75
CA GLY A 143 5.56 14.55 -3.27
C GLY A 143 6.12 13.30 -2.60
N THR A 144 7.44 13.12 -2.60
CA THR A 144 8.13 12.01 -1.91
C THR A 144 7.84 11.98 -0.41
N ALA A 145 7.83 13.14 0.25
CA ALA A 145 7.49 13.22 1.67
C ALA A 145 6.07 12.69 1.97
N MET A 146 5.09 13.03 1.11
CA MET A 146 3.72 12.52 1.24
C MET A 146 3.63 11.01 0.96
N VAL A 147 4.40 10.50 0.00
CA VAL A 147 4.52 9.04 -0.24
C VAL A 147 5.01 8.35 1.03
N GLY A 148 6.08 8.85 1.66
CA GLY A 148 6.59 8.31 2.93
C GLY A 148 5.51 8.23 4.01
N ARG A 149 4.77 9.33 4.23
CA ARG A 149 3.70 9.38 5.24
C ARG A 149 2.54 8.43 4.94
N LEU A 150 2.15 8.29 3.68
CA LEU A 150 1.10 7.37 3.27
C LEU A 150 1.53 5.92 3.53
N VAL A 151 2.73 5.56 3.10
CA VAL A 151 3.26 4.19 3.24
C VAL A 151 3.42 3.82 4.72
N ASP A 152 3.90 4.73 5.57
CA ASP A 152 3.97 4.54 7.03
C ASP A 152 2.58 4.36 7.66
N SER A 153 1.57 5.11 7.18
CA SER A 153 0.18 4.98 7.65
C SER A 153 -0.45 3.65 7.22
N VAL A 154 -0.12 3.16 6.02
CA VAL A 154 -0.56 1.85 5.53
C VAL A 154 0.04 0.73 6.37
N GLU A 155 1.35 0.76 6.62
CA GLU A 155 2.03 -0.22 7.49
C GLU A 155 1.43 -0.24 8.89
N SER A 156 1.26 0.94 9.49
CA SER A 156 0.72 1.09 10.85
C SER A 156 -0.73 0.60 10.96
N ALA A 157 -1.57 0.95 9.98
CA ALA A 157 -2.96 0.50 9.92
C ALA A 157 -3.05 -1.02 9.72
N TYR A 158 -2.22 -1.59 8.86
CA TYR A 158 -2.17 -3.04 8.63
C TYR A 158 -1.72 -3.78 9.90
N ALA A 159 -0.61 -3.36 10.52
CA ALA A 159 -0.09 -3.95 11.74
C ALA A 159 -1.13 -3.91 12.87
N ARG A 160 -1.86 -2.80 13.01
CA ARG A 160 -2.95 -2.69 13.98
C ARG A 160 -4.10 -3.65 13.67
N ALA A 161 -4.57 -3.70 12.42
CA ALA A 161 -5.67 -4.59 12.02
C ALA A 161 -5.31 -6.07 12.20
N SER A 162 -4.07 -6.45 11.88
CA SER A 162 -3.54 -7.79 12.08
C SER A 162 -3.48 -8.16 13.56
N ALA A 163 -2.94 -7.27 14.41
CA ALA A 163 -2.89 -7.48 15.86
C ALA A 163 -4.29 -7.58 16.51
N GLU A 164 -5.28 -6.87 15.96
CA GLU A 164 -6.68 -6.94 16.38
C GLU A 164 -7.45 -8.12 15.76
N ALA A 165 -6.81 -8.91 14.89
CA ALA A 165 -7.42 -10.00 14.14
C ALA A 165 -8.71 -9.59 13.42
N VAL A 166 -8.67 -8.43 12.73
CA VAL A 166 -9.79 -7.93 11.92
C VAL A 166 -10.17 -8.96 10.87
N GLU A 167 -11.46 -9.31 10.81
CA GLU A 167 -11.98 -10.28 9.84
C GLU A 167 -11.82 -9.77 8.39
N ASP A 168 -11.53 -10.69 7.46
CA ASP A 168 -11.38 -10.42 6.03
C ASP A 168 -10.30 -9.36 5.67
N LEU A 169 -9.26 -9.23 6.50
CA LEU A 169 -8.08 -8.41 6.18
C LEU A 169 -7.36 -8.97 4.95
N ALA A 170 -7.16 -8.13 3.94
CA ALA A 170 -6.51 -8.50 2.69
C ALA A 170 -5.00 -8.32 2.75
N GLY A 171 -4.23 -9.09 1.98
CA GLY A 171 -2.81 -8.80 1.78
C GLY A 171 -2.64 -7.43 1.11
N VAL A 172 -1.66 -6.65 1.57
CA VAL A 172 -1.38 -5.31 1.02
C VAL A 172 0.03 -5.27 0.46
N SER A 173 0.17 -4.77 -0.77
CA SER A 173 1.46 -4.46 -1.37
C SER A 173 1.48 -3.05 -1.92
N VAL A 174 2.63 -2.39 -1.80
CA VAL A 174 2.86 -1.05 -2.32
C VAL A 174 3.98 -1.09 -3.34
N VAL A 175 3.75 -0.50 -4.52
CA VAL A 175 4.77 -0.34 -5.56
C VAL A 175 5.00 1.13 -5.85
N LEU A 176 6.27 1.54 -5.76
CA LEU A 176 6.77 2.86 -6.11
C LEU A 176 7.27 2.84 -7.55
N GLU A 177 6.56 3.50 -8.47
CA GLU A 177 6.97 3.59 -9.88
C GLU A 177 7.83 4.82 -10.15
N GLY A 178 8.80 4.66 -11.05
CA GLY A 178 9.72 5.72 -11.47
C GLY A 178 11.01 5.76 -10.64
N CYS A 179 11.20 4.80 -9.75
CA CYS A 179 12.42 4.62 -8.96
C CYS A 179 13.30 3.57 -9.66
N ALA A 180 14.40 3.99 -10.28
CA ALA A 180 15.34 3.01 -10.86
C ALA A 180 16.05 2.21 -9.74
N PRO A 181 16.48 0.97 -10.03
CA PRO A 181 17.29 0.17 -9.11
C PRO A 181 18.48 0.96 -8.55
N GLY A 182 18.69 0.88 -7.25
CA GLY A 182 19.73 1.55 -6.48
C GLY A 182 19.43 3.01 -6.12
N LEU A 183 18.33 3.61 -6.58
CA LEU A 183 18.03 5.03 -6.32
C LEU A 183 17.22 5.28 -5.06
N LEU A 184 16.41 4.31 -4.61
CA LEU A 184 15.59 4.45 -3.42
C LEU A 184 15.55 3.13 -2.63
N PRO A 185 16.69 2.64 -2.10
CA PRO A 185 16.74 1.42 -1.31
C PRO A 185 16.00 1.55 0.03
N VAL A 186 15.80 2.79 0.48
CA VAL A 186 15.01 3.13 1.65
C VAL A 186 14.08 4.29 1.31
N LEU A 187 12.84 4.20 1.76
CA LEU A 187 11.88 5.30 1.71
C LEU A 187 11.97 6.07 3.03
N PRO A 188 12.39 7.34 3.02
CA PRO A 188 12.41 8.19 4.21
C PRO A 188 10.99 8.61 4.57
N VAL A 189 10.67 8.53 5.86
CA VAL A 189 9.40 8.99 6.45
C VAL A 189 9.71 10.13 7.40
N LEU A 190 9.10 11.29 7.16
CA LEU A 190 9.19 12.45 8.04
C LEU A 190 7.82 13.10 8.22
N TRP A 191 7.35 13.10 9.46
CA TRP A 191 6.14 13.77 9.90
C TRP A 191 6.43 15.18 10.40
N ASP A 192 5.41 16.03 10.40
CA ASP A 192 5.46 17.43 10.81
C ASP A 192 5.61 17.62 12.33
N ASP A 193 5.36 16.58 13.12
CA ASP A 193 5.68 16.50 14.56
C ASP A 193 7.17 16.16 14.84
N GLY A 194 7.97 15.94 13.79
CA GLY A 194 9.37 15.52 13.89
C GLY A 194 9.58 14.02 14.01
N THR A 195 8.52 13.20 13.99
CA THR A 195 8.64 11.75 13.93
C THR A 195 9.27 11.35 12.60
N ALA A 196 10.35 10.57 12.65
CA ALA A 196 11.07 10.11 11.47
C ALA A 196 11.45 8.64 11.56
N ARG A 197 11.40 7.94 10.42
CA ARG A 197 11.93 6.58 10.26
C ARG A 197 12.23 6.30 8.79
N THR A 198 12.76 5.11 8.52
CA THR A 198 13.01 4.62 7.17
C THR A 198 12.29 3.30 6.97
N LEU A 199 11.78 3.09 5.76
CA LEU A 199 11.18 1.83 5.33
C LEU A 199 12.09 1.20 4.28
N GLU A 200 12.39 -0.08 4.42
CA GLU A 200 13.16 -0.81 3.42
C GLU A 200 12.31 -1.02 2.16
N VAL A 201 12.92 -0.81 0.99
CA VAL A 201 12.26 -0.94 -0.30
C VAL A 201 12.93 -2.06 -1.07
N THR A 202 12.15 -3.03 -1.53
CA THR A 202 12.67 -4.10 -2.38
C THR A 202 12.58 -3.73 -3.85
N GLU A 203 13.69 -3.90 -4.55
CA GLU A 203 13.78 -3.62 -5.98
C GLU A 203 13.26 -4.80 -6.80
N VAL A 204 12.45 -4.52 -7.83
CA VAL A 204 11.82 -5.53 -8.70
C VAL A 204 12.03 -5.24 -10.17
#